data_AF-A0A9E6JRG5-F1
#
_entry.id   AF-A0A9E6JRG5-F1
#
_cell.length_a   1.000
_cell.length_b   1.000
_cell.length_c   1.000
_cell.angle_alpha   90.00
_cell.angle_beta   90.00
_cell.angle_gamma   90.00
#
_symmetry.space_group_name_H-M   'P 1'
#
loop_
_entity.id
_entity.type
_entity.pdbx_description
1 polymer ?
#
loop_
_entity_poly.entity_id
_entity_poly.type
_entity_poly.pdbx_seq_one_letter_code
_entity_poly.pdbx_strand_id
1 'polypeptide(L)'
;MKNLALAFLAILVIAVLFISCSGGAKEKRLKAQKDSIDSVKFVADSIVKAEKSFPKYLVIHGTNVNLRVSPDLKAVRIRQLKTNDTCEIIEKGKKETIDEKTDYWYKIKHKTKEGWIYGAFTNIKNIEKPKTELKK
;
A
#
# COMPACT_ATOMS: atom_id res chain seq x y z
N MET A 1 -6.45 14.88 -59.51
CA MET A 1 -5.50 13.92 -60.13
C MET A 1 -5.01 13.02 -58.99
N LYS A 2 -5.82 12.02 -58.61
CA LYS A 2 -5.87 10.63 -59.11
C LYS A 2 -4.77 9.70 -58.56
N ASN A 3 -4.39 9.77 -57.27
CA ASN A 3 -3.34 8.85 -56.78
C ASN A 3 -3.37 8.47 -55.29
N LEU A 4 -4.35 8.88 -54.48
CA LEU A 4 -4.29 8.63 -53.02
C LEU A 4 -5.50 7.91 -52.41
N ALA A 5 -6.54 7.65 -53.19
CA ALA A 5 -7.74 6.95 -52.72
C ALA A 5 -7.68 5.42 -52.84
N LEU A 6 -6.64 4.84 -53.47
CA LEU A 6 -6.56 3.39 -53.68
C LEU A 6 -5.78 2.61 -52.60
N ALA A 7 -5.01 3.29 -51.74
CA ALA A 7 -4.24 2.61 -50.68
C ALA A 7 -5.08 2.30 -49.42
N PHE A 8 -6.12 3.09 -49.15
CA PHE A 8 -6.97 2.88 -47.96
C PHE A 8 -8.02 1.79 -48.14
N LEU A 9 -8.39 1.44 -49.38
CA LEU A 9 -9.31 0.34 -49.65
C LEU A 9 -8.64 -1.04 -49.55
N ALA A 10 -7.31 -1.13 -49.69
CA ALA A 10 -6.60 -2.40 -49.61
C ALA A 10 -6.36 -2.89 -48.17
N ILE A 11 -6.34 -1.98 -47.18
CA ILE A 11 -6.11 -2.34 -45.77
C ILE A 11 -7.40 -2.87 -45.11
N LEU A 12 -8.58 -2.47 -45.61
CA LEU A 12 -9.86 -2.93 -45.06
C LEU A 12 -10.24 -4.36 -45.50
N VAL A 13 -9.62 -4.89 -46.56
CA VAL A 13 -9.91 -6.25 -47.08
C VAL A 13 -9.06 -7.33 -46.38
N ILE A 14 -7.92 -6.98 -45.79
CA ILE A 14 -7.06 -7.94 -45.07
C ILE A 14 -7.63 -8.28 -43.67
N ALA A 15 -8.47 -7.41 -43.10
CA ALA A 15 -9.08 -7.63 -41.78
C ALA A 15 -10.31 -8.55 -41.77
N VAL A 16 -10.88 -8.91 -42.93
CA VAL A 16 -12.14 -9.68 -43.02
C VAL A 16 -11.96 -11.11 -43.56
N LEU A 17 -10.74 -11.51 -43.97
CA LEU A 17 -10.48 -12.87 -44.48
C LEU A 17 -9.84 -13.84 -43.48
N PHE A 18 -9.76 -13.48 -42.19
CA PHE A 18 -9.40 -14.40 -41.11
C PHE A 18 -10.59 -14.83 -40.25
N ILE A 19 -11.80 -14.82 -40.82
CA ILE A 19 -12.95 -15.50 -40.23
C ILE A 19 -13.42 -16.55 -41.23
N SER A 20 -12.93 -17.77 -41.07
CA SER A 20 -13.76 -18.98 -40.98
C SER A 20 -12.99 -20.21 -41.47
N CYS A 21 -12.40 -20.93 -40.51
CA CYS A 21 -12.49 -22.39 -40.47
C CYS A 21 -12.05 -22.88 -39.09
N SER A 22 -12.84 -23.78 -38.49
CA SER A 22 -12.69 -24.41 -37.17
C SER A 22 -13.25 -23.61 -35.97
N GLY A 23 -14.50 -23.93 -35.65
CA GLY A 23 -15.27 -23.37 -34.55
C GLY A 23 -14.66 -23.52 -33.16
N GLY A 24 -14.86 -22.49 -32.35
CA GLY A 24 -15.33 -22.57 -30.96
C GLY A 24 -14.42 -23.18 -29.89
N ALA A 25 -13.31 -23.82 -30.23
CA ALA A 25 -12.45 -24.50 -29.26
C ALA A 25 -11.31 -23.62 -28.71
N LYS A 26 -10.78 -22.68 -29.51
CA LYS A 26 -9.66 -21.81 -29.09
C LYS A 26 -10.08 -20.67 -28.15
N GLU A 27 -11.27 -20.11 -28.36
CA GLU A 27 -11.80 -19.00 -27.55
C GLU A 27 -12.28 -19.47 -26.15
N LYS A 28 -12.92 -20.65 -26.08
CA LYS A 28 -13.27 -21.30 -24.80
C LYS A 28 -12.04 -21.61 -23.96
N ARG A 29 -10.92 -21.96 -24.61
CA ARG A 29 -9.64 -22.27 -23.94
C ARG A 29 -8.96 -21.01 -23.41
N LEU A 30 -8.97 -19.90 -24.16
CA LEU A 30 -8.48 -18.61 -23.67
C LEU A 30 -9.32 -18.07 -22.50
N LYS A 31 -10.65 -18.23 -22.56
CA LYS A 31 -11.56 -17.80 -21.48
C LYS A 31 -11.37 -18.62 -20.21
N ALA A 32 -11.33 -19.95 -20.32
CA ALA A 32 -11.04 -20.83 -19.18
C ALA A 32 -9.65 -20.54 -18.57
N GLN A 33 -8.64 -20.26 -19.40
CA GLN A 33 -7.32 -19.86 -18.94
C GLN A 33 -7.34 -18.49 -18.25
N LYS A 34 -8.11 -17.52 -18.76
CA LYS A 34 -8.30 -16.20 -18.14
C LYS A 34 -9.01 -16.27 -16.79
N ASP A 35 -10.08 -17.07 -16.69
CA ASP A 35 -10.86 -17.26 -15.46
C ASP A 35 -10.01 -17.93 -14.36
N SER A 36 -9.12 -18.86 -14.76
CA SER A 36 -8.16 -19.48 -13.85
C SER A 36 -7.07 -18.50 -13.37
N ILE A 37 -6.67 -17.53 -14.21
CA ILE A 37 -5.68 -16.51 -13.84
C ILE A 37 -6.30 -15.47 -12.91
N ASP A 38 -7.56 -15.08 -13.14
CA ASP A 38 -8.24 -14.06 -12.32
C ASP A 38 -8.54 -14.57 -10.91
N SER A 39 -8.88 -15.86 -10.78
CA SER A 39 -9.03 -16.52 -9.48
C SER A 39 -7.70 -16.62 -8.71
N VAL A 40 -6.60 -16.95 -9.39
CA VAL A 40 -5.25 -16.93 -8.78
C VAL A 40 -4.82 -15.51 -8.39
N LYS A 41 -5.13 -14.50 -9.22
CA LYS A 41 -4.83 -13.09 -8.92
C LYS A 41 -5.57 -12.61 -7.69
N PHE A 42 -6.85 -12.96 -7.53
CA PHE A 42 -7.64 -12.61 -6.35
C PHE A 42 -7.07 -13.24 -5.07
N VAL A 43 -6.66 -14.52 -5.13
CA VAL A 43 -6.01 -15.20 -4.00
C VAL A 43 -4.67 -14.53 -3.68
N ALA A 44 -3.87 -14.20 -4.69
CA ALA A 44 -2.60 -13.49 -4.51
C ALA A 44 -2.81 -12.09 -3.90
N ASP A 45 -3.77 -11.31 -4.39
CA ASP A 45 -4.10 -9.98 -3.86
C ASP A 45 -4.60 -10.05 -2.41
N SER A 46 -5.31 -11.13 -2.06
CA SER A 46 -5.78 -11.39 -0.69
C SER A 46 -4.63 -11.73 0.26
N ILE A 47 -3.67 -12.55 -0.19
CA ILE A 47 -2.48 -12.93 0.57
C ILE A 47 -1.54 -11.72 0.73
N VAL A 48 -1.31 -10.97 -0.35
CA VAL A 48 -0.50 -9.74 -0.35
C VAL A 48 -1.12 -8.67 0.56
N LYS A 49 -2.45 -8.58 0.62
CA LYS A 49 -3.15 -7.68 1.54
C LYS A 49 -2.98 -8.09 3.00
N ALA A 50 -2.93 -9.39 3.30
CA ALA A 50 -2.67 -9.91 4.64
C ALA A 50 -1.21 -9.69 5.08
N GLU A 51 -0.26 -9.74 4.14
CA GLU A 51 1.17 -9.46 4.40
C GLU A 51 1.47 -7.99 4.68
N LYS A 52 0.61 -7.07 4.21
CA LYS A 52 0.70 -5.63 4.53
C LYS A 52 0.16 -5.29 5.92
N SER A 53 0.38 -6.16 6.90
CA SER A 53 0.01 -5.89 8.29
C SER A 53 1.03 -4.91 8.88
N PHE A 54 0.56 -3.73 9.28
CA PHE A 54 1.39 -2.82 10.07
C PHE A 54 1.74 -3.49 11.41
N PRO A 55 2.92 -3.20 11.97
CA PRO A 55 3.28 -3.79 13.26
C PRO A 55 2.26 -3.40 14.32
N LYS A 56 1.89 -4.38 15.16
CA LYS A 56 0.85 -4.18 16.18
C LYS A 56 1.27 -3.21 17.28
N TYR A 57 2.57 -3.11 17.55
CA TYR A 57 3.10 -2.28 18.64
C TYR A 57 4.26 -1.40 18.16
N LEU A 58 4.43 -0.27 18.85
CA LEU A 58 5.63 0.57 18.77
C LEU A 58 6.17 0.85 20.17
N VAL A 59 7.45 1.24 20.21
CA VAL A 59 8.15 1.63 21.44
C VAL A 59 8.63 3.07 21.30
N ILE A 60 8.46 3.86 22.36
CA ILE A 60 8.88 5.26 22.43
C ILE A 60 10.39 5.35 22.70
N HIS A 61 11.09 6.21 21.96
CA HIS A 61 12.53 6.44 22.11
C HIS A 61 12.87 7.81 22.74
N GLY A 62 11.89 8.71 22.90
CA GLY A 62 12.07 10.03 23.50
C GLY A 62 11.60 10.12 24.96
N THR A 63 12.21 11.01 25.74
CA THR A 63 11.94 11.14 27.19
C THR A 63 10.58 11.76 27.52
N ASN A 64 10.10 12.71 26.71
CA ASN A 64 8.86 13.47 26.94
C ASN A 64 8.04 13.62 25.65
N VAL A 65 7.64 12.50 25.06
CA VAL A 65 6.92 12.50 23.78
C VAL A 65 5.44 12.76 24.01
N ASN A 66 4.90 13.77 23.34
CA ASN A 66 3.51 14.19 23.54
C ASN A 66 2.53 13.26 22.80
N LEU A 67 1.58 12.70 23.53
CA LEU A 67 0.38 12.06 22.99
C LEU A 67 -0.70 13.14 22.80
N ARG A 68 -1.23 13.27 21.59
CA ARG A 68 -2.11 14.38 21.21
C ARG A 68 -3.50 13.92 20.79
N VAL A 69 -4.49 14.81 20.87
CA VAL A 69 -5.88 14.49 20.46
C VAL A 69 -6.05 14.35 18.95
N SER A 70 -5.21 15.01 18.16
CA SER A 70 -5.18 14.94 16.70
C SER A 70 -3.72 14.96 16.21
N PRO A 71 -3.43 14.54 14.97
CA PRO A 71 -2.07 14.51 14.42
C PRO A 71 -1.58 15.92 14.05
N ASP A 72 -1.43 16.80 15.04
CA ASP A 72 -1.02 18.19 14.85
C ASP A 72 -0.16 18.67 16.02
N LEU A 73 0.91 19.41 15.75
CA LEU A 73 1.78 20.02 16.76
C LEU A 73 1.07 21.01 17.68
N LYS A 74 -0.01 21.63 17.21
CA LYS A 74 -0.82 22.59 17.98
C LYS A 74 -1.94 21.91 18.76
N ALA A 75 -2.20 20.63 18.53
CA ALA A 75 -3.27 19.90 19.21
C ALA A 75 -3.02 19.74 20.71
N VAL A 76 -4.11 19.67 21.47
CA VAL A 76 -4.08 19.44 22.93
C VAL A 76 -3.29 18.18 23.26
N ARG A 77 -2.40 18.31 24.26
CA ARG A 77 -1.61 17.21 24.81
C ARG A 77 -2.43 16.44 25.83
N ILE A 78 -2.65 15.16 25.59
CA ILE A 78 -3.36 14.25 26.49
C ILE A 78 -2.43 13.81 27.62
N ARG A 79 -1.19 13.45 27.26
CA ARG A 79 -0.18 12.87 28.17
C ARG A 79 1.21 12.99 27.54
N GLN A 80 2.26 12.92 28.36
CA GLN A 80 3.62 12.67 27.92
C GLN A 80 4.03 11.23 28.18
N LEU A 81 4.61 10.60 27.16
CA LEU A 81 5.16 9.24 27.20
C LEU A 81 6.68 9.30 27.37
N LYS A 82 7.22 8.27 27.99
CA LYS A 82 8.64 8.14 28.29
C LYS A 82 9.30 7.11 27.39
N THR A 83 10.62 7.16 27.32
CA THR A 83 11.43 6.13 26.66
C THR A 83 11.05 4.74 27.17
N ASN A 84 10.95 3.79 26.25
CA ASN A 84 10.54 2.40 26.46
C ASN A 84 9.05 2.16 26.78
N ASP A 85 8.20 3.19 26.75
CA ASP A 85 6.75 2.96 26.77
C ASP A 85 6.34 2.18 25.50
N THR A 86 5.62 1.06 25.69
CA THR A 86 5.09 0.24 24.60
C THR A 86 3.63 0.61 24.35
N CYS A 87 3.30 0.88 23.09
CA CYS A 87 1.96 1.31 22.67
C CYS A 87 1.41 0.41 21.58
N GLU A 88 0.12 0.10 21.64
CA GLU A 88 -0.58 -0.58 20.55
C GLU A 88 -0.91 0.43 19.45
N ILE A 89 -0.62 0.06 18.19
CA ILE A 89 -0.93 0.89 17.02
C ILE A 89 -2.35 0.58 16.59
N ILE A 90 -3.16 1.62 16.50
CA ILE A 90 -4.55 1.54 16.01
C ILE A 90 -4.58 1.96 14.54
N GLU A 91 -3.89 3.04 14.20
CA GLU A 91 -4.02 3.67 12.88
C GLU A 91 -2.72 4.36 12.46
N LYS A 92 -2.41 4.31 11.16
CA LYS A 92 -1.37 5.12 10.53
C LYS A 92 -2.04 6.31 9.82
N GLY A 93 -1.73 7.51 10.27
CA GLY A 93 -2.31 8.75 9.77
C GLY A 93 -1.45 9.45 8.73
N LYS A 94 -1.55 10.79 8.70
CA LYS A 94 -0.82 11.62 7.72
C LYS A 94 0.69 11.55 7.94
N LYS A 95 1.43 11.73 6.84
CA LYS A 95 2.87 11.99 6.85
C LYS A 95 3.09 13.49 6.97
N GLU A 96 4.07 13.89 7.76
CA GLU A 96 4.43 15.30 7.98
C GLU A 96 5.94 15.43 8.15
N THR A 97 6.47 16.63 7.89
CA THR A 97 7.86 16.99 8.18
C THR A 97 7.86 17.99 9.33
N ILE A 98 8.56 17.65 10.40
CA ILE A 98 8.66 18.44 11.63
C ILE A 98 10.13 18.43 12.03
N ASP A 99 10.73 19.61 12.20
CA ASP A 99 12.14 19.77 12.58
C ASP A 99 13.08 18.87 11.76
N GLU A 100 12.99 18.97 10.43
CA GLU A 100 13.79 18.22 9.44
C GLU A 100 13.59 16.70 9.45
N LYS A 101 12.75 16.17 10.33
CA LYS A 101 12.38 14.76 10.36
C LYS A 101 11.06 14.61 9.64
N THR A 102 10.97 13.69 8.70
CA THR A 102 9.71 13.32 8.04
C THR A 102 9.24 11.96 8.52
N ASP A 103 8.03 11.87 9.03
CA ASP A 103 7.42 10.62 9.50
C ASP A 103 5.89 10.66 9.45
N TYR A 104 5.26 9.51 9.70
CA TYR A 104 3.82 9.41 9.89
C TYR A 104 3.43 9.73 11.33
N TRP A 105 2.20 10.21 11.48
CA TRP A 105 1.50 10.17 12.76
C TRP A 105 0.87 8.80 12.95
N TYR A 106 0.88 8.31 14.19
CA TYR A 106 0.26 7.04 14.55
C TYR A 106 -0.75 7.27 15.65
N LYS A 107 -1.98 6.81 15.44
CA LYS A 107 -2.94 6.71 16.53
C LYS A 107 -2.58 5.46 17.32
N ILE A 108 -2.37 5.65 18.61
CA ILE A 108 -1.94 4.58 19.51
C ILE A 108 -2.84 4.51 20.72
N LYS A 109 -2.84 3.34 21.35
CA LYS A 109 -3.38 3.12 22.69
C LYS A 109 -2.25 2.89 23.66
N HIS A 110 -2.22 3.68 24.71
CA HIS A 110 -1.33 3.49 25.85
C HIS A 110 -2.16 3.44 27.12
N LYS A 111 -2.20 2.25 27.74
CA LYS A 111 -3.06 1.93 28.90
C LYS A 111 -4.54 2.22 28.55
N THR A 112 -5.16 3.19 29.23
CA THR A 112 -6.57 3.56 29.06
C THR A 112 -6.79 4.78 28.17
N LYS A 113 -5.73 5.32 27.55
CA LYS A 113 -5.80 6.52 26.72
C LYS A 113 -5.38 6.23 25.29
N GLU A 114 -6.07 6.87 24.36
CA GLU A 114 -5.75 6.86 22.94
C GLU A 114 -5.36 8.26 22.48
N GLY A 115 -4.51 8.34 21.47
CA GLY A 115 -4.14 9.60 20.85
C GLY A 115 -3.10 9.42 19.76
N TRP A 116 -2.64 10.53 19.21
CA TRP A 116 -1.72 10.61 18.10
C TRP A 116 -0.31 10.92 18.58
N ILE A 117 0.67 10.18 18.04
CA ILE A 117 2.09 10.37 18.30
C ILE A 117 2.86 10.49 16.99
N TYR A 118 3.88 11.34 16.98
CA TYR A 118 4.71 11.52 15.79
C TYR A 118 5.76 10.42 15.71
N GLY A 119 5.78 9.70 14.58
CA GLY A 119 6.56 8.47 14.39
C GLY A 119 8.06 8.63 14.57
N ALA A 120 8.60 9.85 14.37
CA ALA A 120 10.03 10.13 14.45
C ALA A 120 10.63 9.91 15.85
N PHE A 121 9.78 9.82 16.88
CA PHE A 121 10.18 9.54 18.27
C PHE A 121 9.92 8.09 18.69
N THR A 122 9.75 7.19 17.72
CA THR A 122 9.42 5.78 17.94
C THR A 122 10.37 4.85 17.17
N ASN A 123 10.33 3.55 17.46
CA ASN A 123 11.05 2.53 16.72
C ASN A 123 10.38 2.10 15.40
N ILE A 124 9.24 2.70 15.02
CA ILE A 124 8.40 2.19 13.93
C ILE A 124 9.14 2.05 12.60
N LYS A 125 10.01 3.01 12.28
CA LYS A 125 10.87 2.98 11.09
C LYS A 125 11.84 1.81 11.07
N ASN A 126 12.29 1.35 12.23
CA ASN A 126 13.19 0.20 12.34
C ASN A 126 12.43 -1.11 12.17
N ILE A 127 11.13 -1.12 12.48
CA ILE A 127 10.26 -2.29 12.31
C ILE A 127 9.78 -2.42 10.85
N GLU A 128 9.50 -1.31 10.17
CA GLU A 128 9.08 -1.32 8.75
C GLU A 128 10.22 -1.70 7.79
N LYS A 129 11.49 -1.63 8.22
CA LYS A 129 12.62 -2.14 7.43
C LYS A 129 12.62 -3.67 7.47
N PRO A 130 12.64 -4.37 6.32
CA PRO A 130 12.78 -5.82 6.29
C PRO A 130 14.04 -6.24 7.07
N LYS A 131 13.91 -7.20 7.99
CA LYS A 131 15.01 -7.75 8.81
C LYS A 131 16.11 -8.48 8.00
N THR A 132 16.15 -8.34 6.68
CA THR A 132 17.02 -9.11 5.79
C THR A 132 18.47 -8.59 5.74
N GLU A 133 18.78 -7.46 6.37
CA GLU A 133 20.18 -7.00 6.51
C GLU A 133 20.81 -7.54 7.81
N LEU A 134 20.95 -8.87 7.90
CA LEU A 134 21.98 -9.43 8.79
C LEU A 134 23.33 -9.12 8.16
N LYS A 135 24.14 -8.38 8.91
CA LYS A 135 25.49 -7.95 8.57
C LYS A 135 26.31 -9.12 7.99
N LYS A 136 26.88 -8.92 6.80
CA LYS A 136 28.05 -9.65 6.33
C LYS A 136 29.28 -9.21 7.11
#